data_AF-A0A8T5TS94-F1
#
_entry.id   AF-A0A8T5TS94-F1
#
_cell.length_a   1.000
_cell.length_b   1.000
_cell.length_c   1.000
_cell.angle_alpha   90.00
_cell.angle_beta   90.00
_cell.angle_gamma   90.00
#
_symmetry.space_group_name_H-M   'P 1'
#
loop_
_entity.id
_entity.type
_entity.pdbx_description
1 polymer ?
#
loop_
_entity_poly.entity_id
_entity_poly.type
_entity_poly.pdbx_seq_one_letter_code
_entity_poly.pdbx_strand_id
1 'polypeptide(L)'
;MGLRDYLEGLDEKGLLKKVDVEVSKKLEISGILKGMEPTPVMFNNVKESDFRVVGNVFCTKNVIASYFNVSTSDLIPMLSRAILESSEPEVIKNAHCQEIIEPNVDLDKIPILFHCDRDGGNYISSAVVVTKDPDYGQNLDFHRAMQFSKDKFAIRIVRGRNFHTFLEKNGEVEVAFCIGNTPNVLIAGATSVEIGFNELKIANALEPLNLVKAHSVDLLIPAEAEFIIEGKVILEEKHDEGPFVDLTETYDAIREEPVFEVKKITHRKDAIWQALLPGALEHKILMGMPREPTIFNKVNESGVKCLDVNVNPGGCSWLHAIVQIDKVSEEDGKNAIYGAFAGHGSCKHIFIVDKDINIYDPLSVEWAMATRFQGDTRMIIKDKEPGSSLDPSAEPGTKLTTKIGFDLTKPLVIKGKSFEIADFPKVNLDKYFTK
;
A
#
# COMPACT_ATOMS: atom_id res chain seq x y z
N MET A 1 12.10 15.72 3.17
CA MET A 1 11.15 16.28 2.20
C MET A 1 9.76 16.00 2.74
N GLY A 2 8.87 16.98 2.82
CA GLY A 2 7.48 16.77 3.25
C GLY A 2 6.57 16.36 2.11
N LEU A 3 5.34 15.90 2.43
CA LEU A 3 4.30 15.65 1.41
C LEU A 3 4.02 16.90 0.57
N ARG A 4 3.99 18.08 1.22
CA ARG A 4 3.76 19.36 0.55
C ARG A 4 4.87 19.73 -0.43
N ASP A 5 6.13 19.64 0.01
CA ASP A 5 7.30 19.88 -0.88
C ASP A 5 7.23 19.00 -2.13
N TYR A 6 6.81 17.75 -1.96
CA TYR A 6 6.62 16.82 -3.07
C TYR A 6 5.49 17.26 -4.01
N LEU A 7 4.32 17.62 -3.48
CA LEU A 7 3.19 18.11 -4.26
C LEU A 7 3.50 19.42 -5.00
N GLU A 8 4.21 20.35 -4.36
CA GLU A 8 4.70 21.59 -4.98
C GLU A 8 5.66 21.28 -6.13
N GLY A 9 6.62 20.37 -5.92
CA GLY A 9 7.52 19.94 -6.99
C GLY A 9 6.82 19.24 -8.16
N LEU A 10 5.70 18.55 -7.93
CA LEU A 10 4.86 18.01 -9.01
C LEU A 10 4.12 19.12 -9.77
N ASP A 11 3.61 20.12 -9.06
CA ASP A 11 2.91 21.27 -9.64
C ASP A 11 3.83 22.11 -10.52
N GLU A 12 5.04 22.42 -10.05
CA GLU A 12 6.07 23.14 -10.83
C GLU A 12 6.44 22.43 -12.14
N LYS A 13 6.37 21.08 -12.15
CA LYS A 13 6.62 20.25 -13.33
C LYS A 13 5.38 20.04 -14.20
N GLY A 14 4.22 20.56 -13.81
CA GLY A 14 2.94 20.35 -14.51
C GLY A 14 2.38 18.92 -14.42
N LEU A 15 2.86 18.14 -13.44
CA LEU A 15 2.49 16.74 -13.21
C LEU A 15 1.31 16.59 -12.23
N LEU A 16 1.04 17.60 -11.40
CA LEU A 16 -0.15 17.66 -10.54
C LEU A 16 -1.30 18.32 -11.31
N LYS A 17 -2.42 17.62 -11.49
CA LYS A 17 -3.63 18.21 -12.06
C LYS A 17 -4.45 18.88 -10.98
N LYS A 18 -4.96 20.08 -11.26
CA LYS A 18 -5.81 20.85 -10.35
C LYS A 18 -7.24 20.89 -10.86
N VAL A 19 -8.18 20.65 -9.96
CA VAL A 19 -9.61 20.76 -10.18
C VAL A 19 -10.12 21.89 -9.31
N ASP A 20 -10.41 23.03 -9.95
CA ASP A 20 -10.89 24.24 -9.28
C ASP A 20 -12.41 24.39 -9.34
N VAL A 21 -13.11 23.55 -10.12
CA VAL A 21 -14.57 23.49 -10.04
C VAL A 21 -14.98 22.82 -8.74
N GLU A 22 -16.12 23.25 -8.17
CA GLU A 22 -16.69 22.60 -6.99
C GLU A 22 -17.03 21.14 -7.30
N VAL A 23 -16.56 20.23 -6.46
CA VAL A 23 -16.79 18.79 -6.56
C VAL A 23 -17.28 18.22 -5.23
N SER A 24 -18.10 17.18 -5.26
CA SER A 24 -18.59 16.51 -4.07
C SER A 24 -17.63 15.43 -3.57
N LYS A 25 -17.47 15.34 -2.24
CA LYS A 25 -16.82 14.18 -1.60
C LYS A 25 -17.61 12.87 -1.78
N LYS A 26 -18.85 12.97 -2.28
CA LYS A 26 -19.72 11.83 -2.57
C LYS A 26 -19.61 11.45 -4.05
N LEU A 27 -18.94 10.33 -4.32
CA LEU A 27 -18.77 9.71 -5.63
C LEU A 27 -17.96 10.52 -6.66
N GLU A 28 -18.12 11.85 -6.75
CA GLU A 28 -17.50 12.66 -7.81
C GLU A 28 -15.97 12.68 -7.73
N ILE A 29 -15.40 13.01 -6.56
CA ILE A 29 -13.93 12.96 -6.37
C ILE A 29 -13.39 11.57 -6.71
N SER A 30 -14.07 10.51 -6.25
CA SER A 30 -13.67 9.12 -6.53
C SER A 30 -13.74 8.78 -8.02
N GLY A 31 -14.79 9.20 -8.72
CA GLY A 31 -14.94 9.00 -10.16
C GLY A 31 -13.86 9.73 -10.96
N ILE A 32 -13.53 10.97 -10.58
CA ILE A 32 -12.47 11.75 -11.21
C ILE A 32 -11.11 11.09 -10.97
N LEU A 33 -10.79 10.76 -9.71
CA LEU A 33 -9.54 10.08 -9.37
C LEU A 33 -9.40 8.77 -10.14
N LYS A 34 -10.46 7.97 -10.24
CA LYS A 34 -10.44 6.72 -11.01
C LYS A 34 -10.19 6.95 -12.50
N GLY A 35 -10.84 7.95 -13.10
CA GLY A 35 -10.65 8.30 -14.51
C GLY A 35 -9.28 8.90 -14.83
N MET A 36 -8.57 9.40 -13.82
CA MET A 36 -7.28 10.06 -13.95
C MET A 36 -6.08 9.18 -13.61
N GLU A 37 -6.27 7.97 -13.08
CA GLU A 37 -5.17 7.07 -12.71
C GLU A 37 -4.15 6.87 -13.86
N PRO A 38 -2.83 6.97 -13.62
CA PRO A 38 -2.14 7.17 -12.33
C PRO A 38 -1.80 8.64 -12.01
N THR A 39 -2.47 9.62 -12.63
CA THR A 39 -2.15 11.05 -12.51
C THR A 39 -2.59 11.60 -11.15
N PRO A 40 -1.70 12.27 -10.38
CA PRO A 40 -2.06 12.97 -9.16
C PRO A 40 -3.05 14.11 -9.43
N VAL A 41 -4.08 14.23 -8.59
CA VAL A 41 -5.11 15.26 -8.71
C VAL A 41 -5.31 15.97 -7.37
N MET A 42 -5.27 17.30 -7.40
CA MET A 42 -5.63 18.20 -6.30
C MET A 42 -7.01 18.83 -6.57
N PHE A 43 -7.93 18.68 -5.63
CA PHE A 43 -9.25 19.29 -5.64
C PHE A 43 -9.26 20.46 -4.66
N ASN A 44 -9.39 21.67 -5.19
CA ASN A 44 -9.29 22.88 -4.39
C ASN A 44 -10.62 23.29 -3.73
N ASN A 45 -11.75 22.85 -4.29
CA ASN A 45 -13.09 23.24 -3.85
C ASN A 45 -13.96 22.01 -3.63
N VAL A 46 -14.11 21.57 -2.37
CA VAL A 46 -14.95 20.44 -1.98
C VAL A 46 -16.27 20.97 -1.42
N LYS A 47 -17.39 20.58 -2.02
CA LYS A 47 -18.71 21.12 -1.67
C LYS A 47 -19.07 20.99 -0.19
N GLU A 48 -18.71 19.85 0.43
CA GLU A 48 -19.07 19.52 1.80
C GLU A 48 -17.96 19.84 2.82
N SER A 49 -16.87 20.49 2.43
CA SER A 49 -15.72 20.70 3.31
C SER A 49 -14.86 21.89 2.90
N ASP A 50 -14.34 22.64 3.89
CA ASP A 50 -13.39 23.73 3.64
C ASP A 50 -11.97 23.23 3.30
N PHE A 51 -11.73 21.92 3.38
CA PHE A 51 -10.43 21.31 3.13
C PHE A 51 -10.26 20.86 1.68
N ARG A 52 -9.01 20.97 1.20
CA ARG A 52 -8.61 20.45 -0.11
C ARG A 52 -8.44 18.94 -0.04
N VAL A 53 -8.60 18.26 -1.16
CA VAL A 53 -8.36 16.82 -1.29
C VAL A 53 -7.29 16.57 -2.34
N VAL A 54 -6.36 15.65 -2.06
CA VAL A 54 -5.41 15.14 -3.05
C VAL A 54 -5.54 13.63 -3.15
N GLY A 55 -5.41 13.05 -4.33
CA GLY A 55 -5.38 11.60 -4.51
C GLY A 55 -4.52 11.19 -5.69
N ASN A 56 -4.33 9.88 -5.85
CA ASN A 56 -3.43 9.29 -6.84
C ASN A 56 -1.97 9.75 -6.67
N VAL A 57 -1.53 9.99 -5.43
CA VAL A 57 -0.22 10.58 -5.17
C VAL A 57 0.89 9.56 -5.42
N PHE A 58 0.68 8.32 -4.94
CA PHE A 58 1.70 7.27 -4.98
C PHE A 58 1.25 6.01 -5.76
N CYS A 59 0.79 6.20 -7.01
CA CYS A 59 0.22 5.13 -7.83
C CYS A 59 1.21 4.15 -8.48
N THR A 60 2.52 4.36 -8.39
CA THR A 60 3.51 3.44 -9.00
C THR A 60 4.77 3.28 -8.16
N LYS A 61 5.43 2.12 -8.29
CA LYS A 61 6.74 1.87 -7.67
C LYS A 61 7.81 2.88 -8.13
N ASN A 62 7.75 3.32 -9.39
CA ASN A 62 8.65 4.36 -9.91
C ASN A 62 8.44 5.73 -9.26
N VAL A 63 7.18 6.10 -8.97
CA VAL A 63 6.87 7.32 -8.24
C VAL A 63 7.47 7.27 -6.82
N ILE A 64 7.33 6.15 -6.13
CA ILE A 64 7.95 5.94 -4.80
C ILE A 64 9.49 6.00 -4.88
N ALA A 65 10.10 5.28 -5.82
CA ALA A 65 11.54 5.30 -6.00
C ALA A 65 12.08 6.72 -6.30
N SER A 66 11.37 7.45 -7.16
CA SER A 66 11.70 8.84 -7.50
C SER A 66 11.60 9.78 -6.29
N TYR A 67 10.62 9.57 -5.41
CA TYR A 67 10.49 10.34 -4.16
C TYR A 67 11.74 10.18 -3.27
N PHE A 68 12.26 8.97 -3.15
CA PHE A 68 13.49 8.68 -2.41
C PHE A 68 14.78 8.97 -3.19
N ASN A 69 14.70 9.51 -4.40
CA ASN A 69 15.84 9.75 -5.30
C ASN A 69 16.68 8.49 -5.59
N VAL A 70 16.02 7.34 -5.73
CA VAL A 70 16.65 6.05 -6.10
C VAL A 70 16.06 5.49 -7.39
N SER A 71 16.77 4.54 -8.01
CA SER A 71 16.19 3.79 -9.14
C SER A 71 15.11 2.81 -8.65
N THR A 72 14.20 2.39 -9.53
CA THR A 72 13.18 1.37 -9.18
C THR A 72 13.79 0.07 -8.68
N SER A 73 14.93 -0.34 -9.24
CA SER A 73 15.67 -1.54 -8.83
C SER A 73 16.35 -1.42 -7.47
N ASP A 74 16.67 -0.20 -7.03
CA ASP A 74 17.30 0.04 -5.73
C ASP A 74 16.29 0.15 -4.59
N LEU A 75 15.00 0.24 -4.90
CA LEU A 75 13.96 0.42 -3.89
C LEU A 75 13.83 -0.79 -2.96
N ILE A 76 13.79 -2.03 -3.49
CA ILE A 76 13.71 -3.23 -2.64
C ILE A 76 14.93 -3.33 -1.69
N PRO A 77 16.18 -3.20 -2.17
CA PRO A 77 17.35 -3.14 -1.29
C PRO A 77 17.26 -2.05 -0.22
N MET A 78 16.77 -0.85 -0.57
CA MET A 78 16.56 0.24 0.38
C MET A 78 15.55 -0.13 1.46
N LEU A 79 14.39 -0.68 1.08
CA LEU A 79 13.36 -1.14 2.02
C LEU A 79 13.87 -2.24 2.93
N SER A 80 14.56 -3.24 2.36
CA SER A 80 15.14 -4.33 3.15
C SER A 80 16.18 -3.81 4.16
N ARG A 81 16.99 -2.81 3.78
CA ARG A 81 17.94 -2.18 4.70
C ARG A 81 17.23 -1.43 5.81
N ALA A 82 16.20 -0.64 5.49
CA ALA A 82 15.46 0.12 6.50
C ALA A 82 14.76 -0.77 7.54
N ILE A 83 14.31 -1.96 7.14
CA ILE A 83 13.75 -2.97 8.04
C ILE A 83 14.82 -3.52 9.00
N LEU A 84 16.03 -3.79 8.51
CA LEU A 84 17.11 -4.40 9.29
C LEU A 84 17.90 -3.39 10.13
N GLU A 85 18.07 -2.17 9.60
CA GLU A 85 18.89 -1.08 10.13
C GLU A 85 17.98 0.13 10.48
N SER A 86 16.90 -0.15 11.20
CA SER A 86 15.94 0.89 11.63
C SER A 86 16.60 1.92 12.57
N SER A 87 16.02 3.13 12.66
CA SER A 87 16.59 4.22 13.47
C SER A 87 15.52 4.98 14.26
N GLU A 88 15.89 5.56 15.41
CA GLU A 88 14.92 6.30 16.25
C GLU A 88 14.61 7.68 15.66
N PRO A 89 13.33 8.03 15.45
CA PRO A 89 12.91 9.37 15.09
C PRO A 89 13.15 10.39 16.22
N GLU A 90 13.34 11.66 15.87
CA GLU A 90 13.40 12.74 16.85
C GLU A 90 12.00 13.10 17.36
N VAL A 91 11.85 13.35 18.67
CA VAL A 91 10.58 13.81 19.26
C VAL A 91 10.66 15.32 19.51
N ILE A 92 9.79 16.07 18.85
CA ILE A 92 9.70 17.53 18.95
C ILE A 92 8.47 17.96 19.78
N LYS A 93 8.45 19.24 20.16
CA LYS A 93 7.38 19.80 21.02
C LYS A 93 6.23 20.44 20.24
N ASN A 94 6.51 21.03 19.09
CA ASN A 94 5.52 21.72 18.26
C ASN A 94 5.57 21.09 16.86
N ALA A 95 4.40 20.81 16.28
CA ALA A 95 4.29 20.11 15.01
C ALA A 95 3.23 20.76 14.12
N HIS A 96 3.43 20.69 12.81
CA HIS A 96 2.49 21.23 11.83
C HIS A 96 1.13 20.54 11.90
N CYS A 97 1.09 19.24 12.17
CA CYS A 97 -0.16 18.49 12.30
C CYS A 97 -1.05 18.93 13.48
N GLN A 98 -0.56 19.81 14.36
CA GLN A 98 -1.25 20.32 15.55
C GLN A 98 -1.44 21.85 15.54
N GLU A 99 -1.29 22.51 14.39
CA GLU A 99 -1.48 23.97 14.27
C GLU A 99 -2.89 24.42 14.67
N ILE A 100 -3.90 23.62 14.32
CA ILE A 100 -5.30 23.82 14.68
C ILE A 100 -5.78 22.63 15.51
N ILE A 101 -6.42 22.94 16.64
CA ILE A 101 -7.14 21.98 17.46
C ILE A 101 -8.62 22.30 17.32
N GLU A 102 -9.39 21.39 16.74
CA GLU A 102 -10.82 21.59 16.55
C GLU A 102 -11.53 21.68 17.92
N PRO A 103 -12.36 22.71 18.15
CA PRO A 103 -13.03 22.89 19.44
C PRO A 103 -14.13 21.85 19.69
N ASN A 104 -14.71 21.29 18.61
CA ASN A 104 -15.72 20.24 18.67
C ASN A 104 -15.45 19.21 17.57
N VAL A 105 -15.63 17.94 17.88
CA VAL A 105 -15.56 16.86 16.89
C VAL A 105 -16.80 16.93 15.98
N ASP A 106 -16.59 17.12 14.67
CA ASP A 106 -17.63 17.00 13.66
C ASP A 106 -17.02 16.44 12.36
N LEU A 107 -17.10 15.12 12.21
CA LEU A 107 -16.56 14.37 11.08
C LEU A 107 -17.21 14.76 9.74
N ASP A 108 -18.42 15.34 9.76
CA ASP A 108 -19.10 15.78 8.53
C ASP A 108 -18.37 16.93 7.83
N LYS A 109 -17.57 17.70 8.57
CA LYS A 109 -16.76 18.82 8.04
C LYS A 109 -15.46 18.37 7.36
N ILE A 110 -15.02 17.15 7.62
CA ILE A 110 -13.82 16.56 7.01
C ILE A 110 -14.22 15.95 5.66
N PRO A 111 -13.39 16.03 4.60
CA PRO A 111 -13.73 15.46 3.31
C PRO A 111 -13.48 13.95 3.27
N ILE A 112 -14.12 13.20 4.18
CA ILE A 112 -14.15 11.74 4.19
C ILE A 112 -15.04 11.28 3.03
N LEU A 113 -14.49 10.49 2.11
CA LEU A 113 -15.14 10.18 0.83
C LEU A 113 -16.19 9.08 0.98
N PHE A 114 -17.28 9.22 0.21
CA PHE A 114 -18.15 8.11 -0.15
C PHE A 114 -17.69 7.60 -1.52
N HIS A 115 -17.02 6.44 -1.58
CA HIS A 115 -16.24 6.06 -2.77
C HIS A 115 -17.10 5.46 -3.87
N CYS A 116 -17.93 4.49 -3.52
CA CYS A 116 -18.79 3.77 -4.44
C CYS A 116 -20.25 3.80 -3.97
N ASP A 117 -21.18 3.67 -4.92
CA ASP A 117 -22.62 3.79 -4.71
C ASP A 117 -23.21 2.81 -3.69
N ARG A 118 -22.56 1.65 -3.52
CA ARG A 118 -22.96 0.61 -2.56
C ARG A 118 -22.22 0.68 -1.23
N ASP A 119 -21.26 1.58 -1.04
CA ASP A 119 -20.51 1.64 0.22
C ASP A 119 -21.45 1.85 1.42
N GLY A 120 -21.11 1.27 2.58
CA GLY A 120 -21.94 1.41 3.79
C GLY A 120 -21.97 2.83 4.37
N GLY A 121 -21.00 3.68 4.02
CA GLY A 121 -20.86 5.04 4.54
C GLY A 121 -19.61 5.73 3.98
N ASN A 122 -19.24 6.89 4.55
CA ASN A 122 -17.99 7.56 4.18
C ASN A 122 -16.80 6.81 4.81
N TYR A 123 -15.69 6.66 4.09
CA TYR A 123 -14.54 5.89 4.56
C TYR A 123 -13.27 6.72 4.68
N ILE A 124 -12.57 6.54 5.80
CA ILE A 124 -11.14 6.82 5.86
C ILE A 124 -10.41 5.57 5.34
N SER A 125 -9.62 5.75 4.29
CA SER A 125 -8.90 4.66 3.60
C SER A 125 -7.38 4.88 3.49
N SER A 126 -6.89 6.07 3.85
CA SER A 126 -5.50 6.51 3.69
C SER A 126 -4.75 6.68 5.01
N ALA A 127 -5.42 6.46 6.14
CA ALA A 127 -4.83 6.69 7.45
C ALA A 127 -3.82 5.61 7.82
N VAL A 128 -2.66 6.06 8.30
CA VAL A 128 -1.78 5.25 9.13
C VAL A 128 -2.28 5.39 10.56
N VAL A 129 -2.78 4.30 11.11
CA VAL A 129 -3.30 4.22 12.48
C VAL A 129 -2.14 3.88 13.40
N VAL A 130 -1.90 4.76 14.37
CA VAL A 130 -0.95 4.53 15.45
C VAL A 130 -1.74 4.01 16.64
N THR A 131 -1.30 2.88 17.18
CA THR A 131 -1.84 2.29 18.42
C THR A 131 -0.71 1.97 19.39
N LYS A 132 -1.03 1.73 20.66
CA LYS A 132 -0.04 1.36 21.67
C LYS A 132 -0.62 0.38 22.69
N ASP A 133 0.14 -0.66 22.99
CA ASP A 133 -0.10 -1.54 24.12
C ASP A 133 0.94 -1.25 25.23
N PRO A 134 0.57 -1.31 26.52
CA PRO A 134 1.49 -1.05 27.62
C PRO A 134 2.71 -1.99 27.69
N ASP A 135 2.57 -3.24 27.24
CA ASP A 135 3.64 -4.25 27.29
C ASP A 135 4.40 -4.35 25.97
N TYR A 136 3.69 -4.25 24.83
CA TYR A 136 4.31 -4.38 23.51
C TYR A 136 4.82 -3.06 22.94
N GLY A 137 4.26 -1.91 23.34
CA GLY A 137 4.60 -0.61 22.77
C GLY A 137 3.75 -0.23 21.55
N GLN A 138 4.28 0.67 20.71
CA GLN A 138 3.55 1.25 19.57
C GLN A 138 3.57 0.34 18.33
N ASN A 139 2.48 0.39 17.57
CA ASN A 139 2.29 -0.31 16.30
C ASN A 139 1.62 0.61 15.27
N LEU A 140 1.98 0.46 14.01
CA LEU A 140 1.40 1.20 12.88
C LEU A 140 0.75 0.25 11.88
N ASP A 141 -0.48 0.56 11.49
CA ASP A 141 -1.21 -0.20 10.50
C ASP A 141 -2.17 0.65 9.67
N PHE A 142 -2.63 0.10 8.53
CA PHE A 142 -3.76 0.65 7.79
C PHE A 142 -5.04 -0.03 8.22
N HIS A 143 -6.06 0.78 8.52
CA HIS A 143 -7.41 0.31 8.76
C HIS A 143 -8.41 1.21 8.04
N ARG A 144 -9.34 0.58 7.31
CA ARG A 144 -10.52 1.30 6.83
C ARG A 144 -11.47 1.56 7.99
N ALA A 145 -12.03 2.76 8.03
CA ALA A 145 -12.98 3.17 9.07
C ALA A 145 -14.20 3.83 8.42
N MET A 146 -15.38 3.25 8.66
CA MET A 146 -16.66 3.71 8.12
C MET A 146 -17.33 4.69 9.08
N GLN A 147 -17.56 5.92 8.64
CA GLN A 147 -18.26 6.94 9.42
C GLN A 147 -19.75 6.57 9.53
N PHE A 148 -20.27 6.49 10.76
CA PHE A 148 -21.71 6.31 11.01
C PHE A 148 -22.32 7.40 11.90
N SER A 149 -21.51 8.26 12.52
CA SER A 149 -21.95 9.45 13.25
C SER A 149 -21.00 10.64 13.02
N LYS A 150 -21.22 11.73 13.75
CA LYS A 150 -20.35 12.92 13.75
C LYS A 150 -19.03 12.72 14.49
N ASP A 151 -18.89 11.65 15.25
CA ASP A 151 -17.80 11.42 16.20
C ASP A 151 -17.40 9.93 16.32
N LYS A 152 -18.01 9.03 15.54
CA LYS A 152 -17.74 7.59 15.61
C LYS A 152 -17.59 6.95 14.23
N PHE A 153 -16.72 5.94 14.20
CA PHE A 153 -16.52 5.05 13.07
C PHE A 153 -16.68 3.58 13.47
N ALA A 154 -17.10 2.74 12.52
CA ALA A 154 -16.91 1.29 12.58
C ALA A 154 -15.57 0.96 11.89
N ILE A 155 -14.64 0.30 12.59
CA ILE A 155 -13.28 0.06 12.09
C ILE A 155 -13.05 -1.41 11.78
N ARG A 156 -12.66 -1.73 10.55
CA ARG A 156 -12.33 -3.11 10.15
C ARG A 156 -10.99 -3.54 10.74
N ILE A 157 -10.98 -4.42 11.75
CA ILE A 157 -9.75 -4.92 12.39
C ILE A 157 -9.53 -6.40 12.04
N VAL A 158 -8.45 -6.69 11.31
CA VAL A 158 -8.14 -8.06 10.87
C VAL A 158 -7.64 -8.89 12.06
N ARG A 159 -8.33 -10.01 12.33
CA ARG A 159 -7.97 -10.94 13.41
C ARG A 159 -6.54 -11.46 13.29
N GLY A 160 -5.84 -11.52 14.43
CA GLY A 160 -4.48 -12.04 14.54
C GLY A 160 -3.38 -11.05 14.12
N ARG A 161 -3.72 -9.80 13.81
CA ARG A 161 -2.75 -8.70 13.65
C ARG A 161 -2.48 -8.01 14.99
N ASN A 162 -1.41 -7.23 15.07
CA ASN A 162 -0.95 -6.60 16.30
C ASN A 162 -2.04 -5.76 16.98
N PHE A 163 -2.72 -4.88 16.25
CA PHE A 163 -3.81 -4.08 16.82
C PHE A 163 -4.98 -4.94 17.32
N HIS A 164 -5.36 -6.01 16.61
CA HIS A 164 -6.36 -6.96 17.13
C HIS A 164 -5.91 -7.59 18.46
N THR A 165 -4.64 -8.00 18.57
CA THR A 165 -4.09 -8.55 19.81
C THR A 165 -4.12 -7.52 20.95
N PHE A 166 -3.81 -6.26 20.66
CA PHE A 166 -3.89 -5.18 21.66
C PHE A 166 -5.33 -4.96 22.12
N LEU A 167 -6.29 -4.96 21.19
CA LEU A 167 -7.69 -4.71 21.48
C LEU A 167 -8.31 -5.85 22.30
N GLU A 168 -8.09 -7.10 21.91
CA GLU A 168 -8.57 -8.28 22.67
C GLU A 168 -8.00 -8.34 24.09
N LYS A 169 -6.73 -7.94 24.26
CA LYS A 169 -6.07 -7.95 25.57
C LYS A 169 -6.59 -6.84 26.49
N ASN A 170 -6.78 -5.63 25.98
CA ASN A 170 -7.05 -4.45 26.80
C ASN A 170 -8.53 -4.06 26.86
N GLY A 171 -9.38 -4.59 25.98
CA GLY A 171 -10.81 -4.26 25.85
C GLY A 171 -11.06 -2.89 25.20
N GLU A 172 -10.16 -1.92 25.43
CA GLU A 172 -10.10 -0.65 24.70
C GLU A 172 -8.64 -0.29 24.40
N VAL A 173 -8.40 0.40 23.28
CA VAL A 173 -7.07 0.84 22.85
C VAL A 173 -7.12 2.28 22.38
N GLU A 174 -6.17 3.09 22.83
CA GLU A 174 -5.98 4.44 22.33
C GLU A 174 -5.40 4.43 20.91
N VAL A 175 -5.98 5.25 20.04
CA VAL A 175 -5.61 5.28 18.62
C VAL A 175 -5.47 6.71 18.11
N ALA A 176 -4.60 6.90 17.11
CA ALA A 176 -4.50 8.11 16.33
C ALA A 176 -4.42 7.79 14.84
N PHE A 177 -5.40 8.26 14.07
CA PHE A 177 -5.41 8.17 12.61
C PHE A 177 -4.63 9.34 12.06
N CYS A 178 -3.52 9.06 11.37
CA CYS A 178 -2.66 10.07 10.75
C CYS A 178 -2.90 10.06 9.24
N ILE A 179 -3.35 11.17 8.66
CA ILE A 179 -3.71 11.28 7.22
C ILE A 179 -2.82 12.33 6.55
N GLY A 180 -2.49 12.11 5.26
CA GLY A 180 -1.60 13.00 4.50
C GLY A 180 -0.16 12.84 4.91
N ASN A 181 0.32 11.59 4.92
CA ASN A 181 1.69 11.27 5.33
C ASN A 181 2.64 11.23 4.13
N THR A 182 3.93 11.33 4.43
CA THR A 182 5.01 11.05 3.49
C THR A 182 5.14 9.55 3.17
N PRO A 183 5.68 9.18 1.99
CA PRO A 183 5.89 7.79 1.57
C PRO A 183 6.58 6.89 2.59
N ASN A 184 7.59 7.38 3.31
CA ASN A 184 8.28 6.58 4.33
C ASN A 184 7.34 6.11 5.45
N VAL A 185 6.40 6.96 5.89
CA VAL A 185 5.39 6.61 6.90
C VAL A 185 4.34 5.68 6.32
N LEU A 186 3.85 5.96 5.10
CA LEU A 186 2.88 5.09 4.42
C LEU A 186 3.45 3.68 4.19
N ILE A 187 4.70 3.57 3.74
CA ILE A 187 5.36 2.27 3.53
C ILE A 187 5.61 1.57 4.86
N ALA A 188 6.03 2.29 5.90
CA ALA A 188 6.24 1.72 7.22
C ALA A 188 4.93 1.13 7.79
N GLY A 189 3.81 1.86 7.75
CA GLY A 189 2.51 1.36 8.20
C GLY A 189 1.94 0.21 7.37
N ALA A 190 2.45 -0.02 6.16
CA ALA A 190 2.10 -1.17 5.33
C ALA A 190 3.09 -2.34 5.48
N THR A 191 4.21 -2.15 6.18
CA THR A 191 5.23 -3.18 6.38
C THR A 191 4.83 -4.07 7.56
N SER A 192 4.75 -5.38 7.35
CA SER A 192 4.47 -6.32 8.45
C SER A 192 5.74 -6.58 9.25
N VAL A 193 5.71 -6.26 10.55
CA VAL A 193 6.79 -6.52 11.51
C VAL A 193 6.31 -7.43 12.64
N GLU A 194 7.24 -7.87 13.49
CA GLU A 194 6.90 -8.62 14.70
C GLU A 194 6.21 -7.72 15.73
N ILE A 195 5.36 -8.31 16.57
CA ILE A 195 4.67 -7.59 17.64
C ILE A 195 5.69 -6.91 18.57
N GLY A 196 5.44 -5.64 18.86
CA GLY A 196 6.30 -4.80 19.69
C GLY A 196 7.47 -4.14 18.97
N PHE A 197 7.61 -4.36 17.66
CA PHE A 197 8.44 -3.50 16.83
C PHE A 197 7.66 -2.26 16.41
N ASN A 198 8.26 -1.07 16.57
CA ASN A 198 7.66 0.20 16.16
C ASN A 198 8.09 0.56 14.73
N GLU A 199 7.16 0.51 13.78
CA GLU A 199 7.41 0.76 12.35
C GLU A 199 7.85 2.19 12.05
N LEU A 200 7.61 3.17 12.94
CA LEU A 200 8.17 4.53 12.78
C LEU A 200 9.70 4.53 12.70
N LYS A 201 10.37 3.50 13.24
CA LYS A 201 11.81 3.35 13.09
C LYS A 201 12.23 2.98 11.66
N ILE A 202 11.39 2.24 10.95
CA ILE A 202 11.56 1.96 9.52
C ILE A 202 11.32 3.24 8.73
N ALA A 203 10.25 3.98 9.06
CA ALA A 203 9.97 5.26 8.42
C ALA A 203 11.17 6.21 8.51
N ASN A 204 11.80 6.33 9.68
CA ASN A 204 12.97 7.18 9.89
C ASN A 204 14.22 6.73 9.13
N ALA A 205 14.42 5.41 9.04
CA ALA A 205 15.55 4.85 8.29
C ALA A 205 15.39 5.04 6.77
N LEU A 206 14.16 5.10 6.26
CA LEU A 206 13.90 5.45 4.86
C LEU A 206 14.12 6.93 4.59
N GLU A 207 13.57 7.79 5.44
CA GLU A 207 13.77 9.23 5.42
C GLU A 207 13.55 9.79 6.83
N PRO A 208 14.47 10.61 7.38
CA PRO A 208 14.32 11.16 8.72
C PRO A 208 13.00 11.89 8.92
N LEU A 209 12.32 11.63 10.04
CA LEU A 209 11.08 12.29 10.41
C LEU A 209 11.07 12.70 11.88
N ASN A 210 10.24 13.70 12.17
CA ASN A 210 9.95 14.11 13.53
C ASN A 210 8.64 13.51 14.01
N LEU A 211 8.58 13.18 15.29
CA LEU A 211 7.36 12.79 15.99
C LEU A 211 6.95 13.87 16.97
N VAL A 212 5.66 13.89 17.28
CA VAL A 212 5.08 14.73 18.33
C VAL A 212 4.16 13.89 19.21
N LYS A 213 3.95 14.30 20.45
CA LYS A 213 2.97 13.65 21.32
C LYS A 213 1.56 14.08 20.92
N ALA A 214 0.66 13.11 20.76
CA ALA A 214 -0.77 13.37 20.58
C ALA A 214 -1.37 14.10 21.79
N HIS A 215 -2.48 14.80 21.58
CA HIS A 215 -3.02 15.72 22.60
C HIS A 215 -3.95 15.05 23.62
N SER A 216 -4.63 13.98 23.25
CA SER A 216 -5.69 13.31 24.03
C SER A 216 -5.43 11.83 24.31
N VAL A 217 -4.36 11.28 23.72
CA VAL A 217 -3.92 9.89 23.84
C VAL A 217 -2.40 9.82 24.03
N ASP A 218 -1.88 8.78 24.67
CA ASP A 218 -0.45 8.62 24.96
C ASP A 218 0.34 7.98 23.79
N LEU A 219 0.26 8.63 22.62
CA LEU A 219 0.89 8.18 21.38
C LEU A 219 1.90 9.21 20.85
N LEU A 220 2.99 8.72 20.24
CA LEU A 220 3.88 9.49 19.37
C LEU A 220 3.43 9.31 17.92
N ILE A 221 3.15 10.43 17.26
CA ILE A 221 2.57 10.50 15.91
C ILE A 221 3.49 11.28 14.96
N PRO A 222 3.43 11.05 13.64
CA PRO A 222 4.19 11.85 12.66
C PRO A 222 3.85 13.34 12.76
N ALA A 223 4.86 14.18 12.98
CA ALA A 223 4.69 15.63 13.16
C ALA A 223 4.24 16.34 11.87
N GLU A 224 4.52 15.73 10.72
CA GLU A 224 4.27 16.31 9.40
C GLU A 224 2.95 15.86 8.75
N ALA A 225 2.13 15.02 9.41
CA ALA A 225 0.82 14.64 8.89
C ALA A 225 -0.07 15.88 8.63
N GLU A 226 -1.06 15.76 7.75
CA GLU A 226 -2.02 16.82 7.47
C GLU A 226 -3.15 16.85 8.51
N PHE A 227 -3.64 15.67 8.90
CA PHE A 227 -4.67 15.49 9.93
C PHE A 227 -4.30 14.40 10.92
N ILE A 228 -4.71 14.61 12.17
CA ILE A 228 -4.68 13.63 13.26
C ILE A 228 -6.10 13.53 13.84
N ILE A 229 -6.66 12.33 13.86
CA ILE A 229 -7.94 12.02 14.52
C ILE A 229 -7.64 11.06 15.67
N GLU A 230 -7.79 11.54 16.90
CA GLU A 230 -7.42 10.84 18.13
C GLU A 230 -8.65 10.34 18.89
N GLY A 231 -8.52 9.18 19.54
CA GLY A 231 -9.57 8.68 20.42
C GLY A 231 -9.32 7.25 20.88
N LYS A 232 -10.39 6.44 21.00
CA LYS A 232 -10.30 5.06 21.49
C LYS A 232 -11.14 4.11 20.66
N VAL A 233 -10.62 2.92 20.40
CA VAL A 233 -11.40 1.80 19.88
C VAL A 233 -11.84 0.92 21.05
N ILE A 234 -13.14 0.59 21.08
CA ILE A 234 -13.79 -0.14 22.18
C ILE A 234 -14.26 -1.49 21.62
N LEU A 235 -13.76 -2.59 22.17
CA LEU A 235 -14.02 -3.95 21.65
C LEU A 235 -15.50 -4.37 21.77
N GLU A 236 -16.12 -4.01 22.89
CA GLU A 236 -17.49 -4.39 23.24
C GLU A 236 -18.55 -3.54 22.53
N GLU A 237 -18.19 -2.34 22.05
CA GLU A 237 -19.09 -1.51 21.25
C GLU A 237 -18.91 -1.83 19.77
N LYS A 238 -19.98 -2.24 19.10
CA LYS A 238 -19.94 -2.67 17.70
C LYS A 238 -20.97 -1.95 16.85
N HIS A 239 -20.67 -1.87 15.56
CA HIS A 239 -21.58 -1.37 14.53
C HIS A 239 -21.36 -2.14 13.23
N ASP A 240 -22.38 -2.19 12.37
CA ASP A 240 -22.24 -2.71 11.02
C ASP A 240 -21.17 -1.92 10.25
N GLU A 241 -20.22 -2.61 9.64
CA GLU A 241 -19.18 -2.08 8.76
C GLU A 241 -19.32 -2.73 7.39
N GLY A 242 -19.33 -1.92 6.33
CA GLY A 242 -19.47 -2.37 4.96
C GLY A 242 -20.90 -2.24 4.41
N PRO A 243 -21.13 -2.70 3.16
CA PRO A 243 -20.11 -3.30 2.31
C PRO A 243 -19.12 -2.23 1.84
N PHE A 244 -17.92 -2.66 1.45
CA PHE A 244 -16.88 -1.74 0.97
C PHE A 244 -16.01 -2.46 -0.07
N VAL A 245 -15.54 -1.74 -1.07
CA VAL A 245 -14.64 -2.30 -2.08
C VAL A 245 -13.31 -2.66 -1.44
N ASP A 246 -12.86 -3.90 -1.63
CA ASP A 246 -11.53 -4.34 -1.19
C ASP A 246 -10.49 -4.21 -2.31
N LEU A 247 -9.23 -4.54 -2.02
CA LEU A 247 -8.10 -4.54 -2.93
C LEU A 247 -8.36 -5.32 -4.24
N THR A 248 -9.17 -6.38 -4.17
CA THR A 248 -9.55 -7.22 -5.32
C THR A 248 -10.66 -6.62 -6.17
N GLU A 249 -11.06 -5.37 -5.91
CA GLU A 249 -12.11 -4.64 -6.63
C GLU A 249 -13.51 -5.26 -6.46
N THR A 250 -13.66 -6.14 -5.46
CA THR A 250 -14.93 -6.75 -5.07
C THR A 250 -15.43 -6.17 -3.75
N TYR A 251 -16.74 -6.18 -3.56
CA TYR A 251 -17.33 -5.78 -2.28
C TYR A 251 -17.09 -6.84 -1.21
N ASP A 252 -16.52 -6.40 -0.10
CA ASP A 252 -16.46 -7.17 1.12
C ASP A 252 -17.82 -7.20 1.82
N ALA A 253 -18.04 -8.23 2.63
CA ALA A 253 -19.30 -8.45 3.36
C ALA A 253 -19.47 -7.48 4.53
N ILE A 254 -20.73 -7.23 4.89
CA ILE A 254 -21.10 -6.48 6.11
C ILE A 254 -20.74 -7.32 7.34
N ARG A 255 -20.10 -6.71 8.33
CA ARG A 255 -19.75 -7.36 9.61
C ARG A 255 -19.94 -6.40 10.77
N GLU A 256 -20.23 -6.94 11.95
CA GLU A 256 -20.14 -6.18 13.19
C GLU A 256 -18.68 -6.00 13.58
N GLU A 257 -18.19 -4.77 13.50
CA GLU A 257 -16.82 -4.40 13.82
C GLU A 257 -16.78 -3.42 15.01
N PRO A 258 -15.66 -3.35 15.74
CA PRO A 258 -15.50 -2.44 16.89
C PRO A 258 -15.72 -0.97 16.51
N VAL A 259 -16.15 -0.18 17.50
CA VAL A 259 -16.37 1.26 17.34
C VAL A 259 -15.11 2.04 17.75
N PHE A 260 -14.71 2.97 16.89
CA PHE A 260 -13.76 4.03 17.18
C PHE A 260 -14.52 5.29 17.60
N GLU A 261 -14.37 5.71 18.86
CA GLU A 261 -14.89 6.97 19.39
C GLU A 261 -13.81 8.06 19.32
N VAL A 262 -14.10 9.13 18.56
CA VAL A 262 -13.21 10.25 18.33
C VAL A 262 -13.31 11.24 19.49
N LYS A 263 -12.16 11.60 20.06
CA LYS A 263 -12.05 12.57 21.16
C LYS A 263 -11.51 13.92 20.71
N LYS A 264 -10.63 13.92 19.70
CA LYS A 264 -9.96 15.13 19.26
C LYS A 264 -9.56 15.03 17.80
N ILE A 265 -9.65 16.17 17.11
CA ILE A 265 -9.12 16.34 15.76
C ILE A 265 -8.13 17.49 15.81
N THR A 266 -6.94 17.27 15.27
CA THR A 266 -5.95 18.32 15.04
C THR A 266 -5.46 18.25 13.61
N HIS A 267 -5.13 19.40 13.03
CA HIS A 267 -4.68 19.47 11.65
C HIS A 267 -3.83 20.72 11.38
N ARG A 268 -3.15 20.72 10.23
CA ARG A 268 -2.50 21.92 9.68
C ARG A 268 -3.51 23.02 9.35
N LYS A 269 -3.13 24.29 9.40
CA LYS A 269 -4.05 25.42 9.14
C LYS A 269 -4.80 25.36 7.80
N ASP A 270 -4.15 24.86 6.75
CA ASP A 270 -4.67 24.72 5.38
C ASP A 270 -4.59 23.26 4.90
N ALA A 271 -4.95 22.34 5.81
CA ALA A 271 -4.73 20.91 5.65
C ALA A 271 -5.28 20.33 4.34
N ILE A 272 -4.55 19.34 3.82
CA ILE A 272 -4.87 18.61 2.58
C ILE A 272 -5.24 17.18 2.98
N TRP A 273 -6.45 16.76 2.62
CA TRP A 273 -6.89 15.40 2.83
C TRP A 273 -6.37 14.48 1.72
N GLN A 274 -5.54 13.50 2.06
CA GLN A 274 -5.13 12.47 1.11
C GLN A 274 -6.25 11.44 0.96
N ALA A 275 -6.89 11.38 -0.20
CA ALA A 275 -7.82 10.34 -0.59
C ALA A 275 -7.07 9.17 -1.24
N LEU A 276 -7.28 7.97 -0.71
CA LEU A 276 -6.79 6.71 -1.28
C LEU A 276 -7.99 5.89 -1.75
N LEU A 277 -8.07 5.61 -3.05
CA LEU A 277 -9.21 4.87 -3.59
C LEU A 277 -9.07 3.36 -3.32
N PRO A 278 -10.10 2.69 -2.76
CA PRO A 278 -10.09 1.24 -2.60
C PRO A 278 -9.98 0.53 -3.96
N GLY A 279 -9.26 -0.59 -4.02
CA GLY A 279 -8.93 -1.31 -5.27
C GLY A 279 -8.11 -0.55 -6.33
N ALA A 280 -7.76 0.73 -6.11
CA ALA A 280 -7.03 1.54 -7.08
C ALA A 280 -5.50 1.38 -6.95
N LEU A 281 -4.73 1.98 -7.85
CA LEU A 281 -3.28 1.82 -7.97
C LEU A 281 -2.53 2.26 -6.71
N GLU A 282 -2.91 3.37 -6.07
CA GLU A 282 -2.23 3.82 -4.83
C GLU A 282 -2.43 2.81 -3.70
N HIS A 283 -3.64 2.28 -3.51
CA HIS A 283 -3.92 1.18 -2.59
C HIS A 283 -3.09 -0.07 -2.93
N LYS A 284 -3.09 -0.46 -4.21
CA LYS A 284 -2.36 -1.63 -4.71
C LYS A 284 -0.87 -1.53 -4.46
N ILE A 285 -0.26 -0.39 -4.77
CA ILE A 285 1.17 -0.16 -4.53
C ILE A 285 1.48 -0.21 -3.04
N LEU A 286 0.73 0.51 -2.21
CA LEU A 286 0.99 0.56 -0.78
C LEU A 286 0.76 -0.79 -0.09
N MET A 287 -0.11 -1.66 -0.61
CA MET A 287 -0.32 -2.99 -0.04
C MET A 287 0.67 -4.05 -0.57
N GLY A 288 0.95 -4.05 -1.87
CA GLY A 288 1.75 -5.09 -2.51
C GLY A 288 3.26 -4.86 -2.40
N MET A 289 3.73 -3.65 -2.71
CA MET A 289 5.16 -3.35 -2.81
C MET A 289 5.92 -3.57 -1.49
N PRO A 290 5.37 -3.25 -0.30
CA PRO A 290 6.03 -3.58 0.97
C PRO A 290 6.21 -5.09 1.24
N ARG A 291 5.58 -5.98 0.47
CA ARG A 291 5.80 -7.45 0.54
C ARG A 291 6.97 -7.91 -0.33
N GLU A 292 7.40 -7.10 -1.30
CA GLU A 292 8.48 -7.43 -2.24
C GLU A 292 9.82 -7.75 -1.55
N PRO A 293 10.27 -7.04 -0.49
CA PRO A 293 11.51 -7.36 0.20
C PRO A 293 11.54 -8.76 0.81
N THR A 294 10.42 -9.24 1.37
CA THR A 294 10.36 -10.60 1.94
C THR A 294 10.46 -11.67 0.84
N ILE A 295 9.80 -11.45 -0.30
CA ILE A 295 9.93 -12.33 -1.48
C ILE A 295 11.39 -12.32 -1.98
N PHE A 296 11.96 -11.13 -2.19
CA PHE A 296 13.33 -10.96 -2.67
C PHE A 296 14.34 -11.68 -1.78
N ASN A 297 14.25 -11.50 -0.46
CA ASN A 297 15.14 -12.14 0.49
C ASN A 297 14.99 -13.67 0.49
N LYS A 298 13.75 -14.19 0.50
CA LYS A 298 13.52 -15.65 0.48
C LYS A 298 13.95 -16.33 -0.81
N VAL A 299 13.87 -15.64 -1.95
CA VAL A 299 14.44 -16.15 -3.21
C VAL A 299 15.96 -16.20 -3.13
N ASN A 300 16.62 -15.16 -2.61
CA ASN A 300 18.08 -15.18 -2.43
C ASN A 300 18.55 -16.25 -1.43
N GLU A 301 17.82 -16.46 -0.32
CA GLU A 301 18.09 -17.54 0.64
C GLU A 301 18.01 -18.95 0.02
N SER A 302 17.26 -19.11 -1.09
CA SER A 302 17.18 -20.37 -1.84
C SER A 302 18.40 -20.64 -2.75
N GLY A 303 19.40 -19.76 -2.74
CA GLY A 303 20.61 -19.87 -3.56
C GLY A 303 20.45 -19.32 -4.98
N VAL A 304 19.33 -18.65 -5.28
CA VAL A 304 19.05 -18.03 -6.59
C VAL A 304 19.28 -16.54 -6.51
N LYS A 305 20.04 -15.98 -7.46
CA LYS A 305 20.27 -14.53 -7.54
C LYS A 305 18.99 -13.82 -8.02
N CYS A 306 18.22 -13.30 -7.07
CA CYS A 306 17.05 -12.47 -7.33
C CYS A 306 17.50 -11.05 -7.70
N LEU A 307 16.90 -10.47 -8.75
CA LEU A 307 17.22 -9.14 -9.23
C LEU A 307 16.16 -8.11 -8.84
N ASP A 308 14.87 -8.47 -8.96
CA ASP A 308 13.76 -7.60 -8.63
C ASP A 308 12.48 -8.42 -8.44
N VAL A 309 11.49 -7.83 -7.76
CA VAL A 309 10.16 -8.40 -7.54
C VAL A 309 9.12 -7.34 -7.83
N ASN A 310 8.05 -7.73 -8.50
CA ASN A 310 6.87 -6.90 -8.71
C ASN A 310 5.62 -7.67 -8.25
N VAL A 311 5.02 -7.24 -7.14
CA VAL A 311 3.70 -7.73 -6.74
C VAL A 311 2.66 -6.97 -7.56
N ASN A 312 2.35 -7.52 -8.73
CA ASN A 312 1.84 -6.73 -9.84
C ASN A 312 0.36 -6.31 -9.66
N PRO A 313 -0.03 -5.10 -10.12
CA PRO A 313 -1.40 -4.60 -9.99
C PRO A 313 -2.48 -5.46 -10.66
N GLY A 314 -2.12 -6.22 -11.71
CA GLY A 314 -3.03 -7.14 -12.39
C GLY A 314 -3.42 -8.35 -11.52
N GLY A 315 -2.53 -8.81 -10.64
CA GLY A 315 -2.87 -9.76 -9.57
C GLY A 315 -3.42 -9.09 -8.32
N CYS A 316 -4.04 -7.92 -8.47
CA CYS A 316 -4.52 -7.06 -7.39
C CYS A 316 -3.43 -6.64 -6.39
N SER A 317 -2.15 -6.65 -6.79
CA SER A 317 -1.00 -6.40 -5.91
C SER A 317 -1.00 -7.23 -4.61
N TRP A 318 -1.47 -8.48 -4.72
CA TRP A 318 -1.46 -9.42 -3.59
C TRP A 318 -1.45 -10.89 -4.05
N LEU A 319 -2.24 -11.21 -5.07
CA LEU A 319 -2.44 -12.59 -5.50
C LEU A 319 -1.35 -13.07 -6.45
N HIS A 320 -0.67 -12.18 -7.18
CA HIS A 320 0.40 -12.56 -8.08
C HIS A 320 1.70 -11.82 -7.76
N ALA A 321 2.84 -12.51 -7.89
CA ALA A 321 4.16 -11.90 -7.85
C ALA A 321 4.99 -12.35 -9.04
N ILE A 322 5.73 -11.41 -9.62
CA ILE A 322 6.64 -11.60 -10.73
C ILE A 322 8.05 -11.39 -10.19
N VAL A 323 8.92 -12.39 -10.34
CA VAL A 323 10.27 -12.41 -9.78
C VAL A 323 11.27 -12.51 -10.91
N GLN A 324 12.17 -11.53 -10.99
CA GLN A 324 13.24 -11.51 -11.98
C GLN A 324 14.51 -12.12 -11.40
N ILE A 325 15.14 -13.06 -12.12
CA ILE A 325 16.36 -13.74 -11.64
C ILE A 325 17.49 -13.69 -12.67
N ASP A 326 18.73 -13.83 -12.19
CA ASP A 326 19.93 -14.08 -13.01
C ASP A 326 20.24 -15.59 -12.97
N LYS A 327 19.57 -16.34 -13.83
CA LYS A 327 19.63 -17.81 -13.88
C LYS A 327 21.02 -18.32 -14.26
N VAL A 328 21.54 -19.26 -13.46
CA VAL A 328 22.83 -19.96 -13.66
C VAL A 328 22.71 -21.48 -13.57
N SER A 329 21.58 -22.00 -13.06
CA SER A 329 21.22 -23.43 -13.01
C SER A 329 19.82 -23.67 -13.57
N GLU A 330 19.55 -24.87 -14.11
CA GLU A 330 18.19 -25.24 -14.57
C GLU A 330 17.19 -25.36 -13.42
N GLU A 331 17.65 -25.59 -12.18
CA GLU A 331 16.79 -25.66 -10.99
C GLU A 331 16.39 -24.28 -10.45
N ASP A 332 17.04 -23.19 -10.89
CA ASP A 332 16.83 -21.86 -10.32
C ASP A 332 15.38 -21.38 -10.42
N GLY A 333 14.71 -21.65 -11.53
CA GLY A 333 13.29 -21.29 -11.70
C GLY A 333 12.41 -21.96 -10.64
N LYS A 334 12.62 -23.25 -10.41
CA LYS A 334 11.91 -24.02 -9.38
C LYS A 334 12.25 -23.55 -7.97
N ASN A 335 13.53 -23.34 -7.66
CA ASN A 335 13.95 -22.87 -6.34
C ASN A 335 13.40 -21.47 -6.04
N ALA A 336 13.40 -20.57 -7.03
CA ALA A 336 12.82 -19.25 -6.92
C ALA A 336 11.29 -19.28 -6.68
N ILE A 337 10.55 -20.21 -7.32
CA ILE A 337 9.11 -20.40 -7.03
C ILE A 337 8.90 -20.72 -5.55
N TYR A 338 9.64 -21.69 -4.99
CA TYR A 338 9.49 -22.06 -3.59
C TYR A 338 9.90 -20.92 -2.65
N GLY A 339 11.01 -20.23 -2.95
CA GLY A 339 11.45 -19.05 -2.21
C GLY A 339 10.39 -17.95 -2.22
N ALA A 340 9.78 -17.67 -3.37
CA ALA A 340 8.76 -16.64 -3.49
C ALA A 340 7.48 -16.97 -2.71
N PHE A 341 6.99 -18.21 -2.76
CA PHE A 341 5.87 -18.64 -1.93
C PHE A 341 6.19 -18.57 -0.43
N ALA A 342 7.44 -18.86 -0.02
CA ALA A 342 7.87 -18.69 1.35
C ALA A 342 7.91 -17.21 1.78
N GLY A 343 8.24 -16.30 0.86
CA GLY A 343 8.24 -14.85 1.11
C GLY A 343 6.84 -14.23 1.15
N HIS A 344 5.88 -14.78 0.41
CA HIS A 344 4.50 -14.32 0.42
C HIS A 344 3.49 -15.48 0.44
N GLY A 345 3.15 -15.92 1.65
CA GLY A 345 2.23 -17.04 1.87
C GLY A 345 0.81 -16.86 1.31
N SER A 346 0.31 -15.63 1.11
CA SER A 346 -1.02 -15.41 0.52
C SER A 346 -1.02 -15.32 -1.01
N CYS A 347 0.15 -15.30 -1.64
CA CYS A 347 0.27 -15.23 -3.09
C CYS A 347 -0.29 -16.52 -3.71
N LYS A 348 -1.09 -16.36 -4.77
CA LYS A 348 -1.72 -17.47 -5.50
C LYS A 348 -0.85 -17.94 -6.66
N HIS A 349 -0.28 -16.99 -7.42
CA HIS A 349 0.54 -17.30 -8.58
C HIS A 349 1.90 -16.61 -8.54
N ILE A 350 2.95 -17.37 -8.84
CA ILE A 350 4.32 -16.85 -8.94
C ILE A 350 4.81 -17.02 -10.38
N PHE A 351 5.36 -15.96 -10.96
CA PHE A 351 5.95 -15.97 -12.29
C PHE A 351 7.45 -15.69 -12.16
N ILE A 352 8.31 -16.64 -12.54
CA ILE A 352 9.75 -16.42 -12.55
C ILE A 352 10.20 -16.08 -13.96
N VAL A 353 10.93 -14.99 -14.13
CA VAL A 353 11.38 -14.51 -15.45
C VAL A 353 12.88 -14.23 -15.44
N ASP A 354 13.48 -14.25 -16.64
CA ASP A 354 14.88 -13.86 -16.82
C ASP A 354 15.08 -12.35 -16.72
N LYS A 355 16.34 -11.93 -16.52
CA LYS A 355 16.78 -10.52 -16.48
C LYS A 355 16.48 -9.67 -17.71
N ASP A 356 16.17 -10.29 -18.85
CA ASP A 356 15.80 -9.58 -20.10
C ASP A 356 14.30 -9.27 -20.20
N ILE A 357 13.50 -9.70 -19.22
CA ILE A 357 12.05 -9.42 -19.16
C ILE A 357 11.79 -8.22 -18.26
N ASN A 358 11.14 -7.18 -18.79
CA ASN A 358 10.65 -6.06 -17.99
C ASN A 358 9.43 -6.51 -17.16
N ILE A 359 9.59 -6.66 -15.85
CA ILE A 359 8.52 -7.11 -14.95
C ILE A 359 7.44 -6.05 -14.69
N TYR A 360 7.67 -4.80 -15.09
CA TYR A 360 6.71 -3.70 -14.95
C TYR A 360 5.83 -3.52 -16.19
N ASP A 361 6.17 -4.19 -17.29
CA ASP A 361 5.33 -4.24 -18.50
C ASP A 361 4.60 -5.59 -18.55
N PRO A 362 3.26 -5.61 -18.38
CA PRO A 362 2.50 -6.86 -18.43
C PRO A 362 2.63 -7.58 -19.78
N LEU A 363 2.83 -6.85 -20.89
CA LEU A 363 3.00 -7.47 -22.22
C LEU A 363 4.35 -8.21 -22.32
N SER A 364 5.40 -7.67 -21.71
CA SER A 364 6.72 -8.32 -21.62
C SER A 364 6.64 -9.64 -20.84
N VAL A 365 5.86 -9.67 -19.76
CA VAL A 365 5.68 -10.87 -18.92
C VAL A 365 4.79 -11.90 -19.63
N GLU A 366 3.72 -11.45 -20.29
CA GLU A 366 2.87 -12.29 -21.14
C GLU A 366 3.67 -12.90 -22.30
N TRP A 367 4.57 -12.13 -22.93
CA TRP A 367 5.47 -12.64 -23.97
C TRP A 367 6.36 -13.76 -23.44
N ALA A 368 6.92 -13.62 -22.22
CA ALA A 368 7.70 -14.68 -21.60
C ALA A 368 6.84 -15.93 -21.36
N MET A 369 5.61 -15.76 -20.86
CA MET A 369 4.65 -16.85 -20.69
C MET A 369 4.35 -17.57 -22.02
N ALA A 370 4.13 -16.82 -23.10
CA ALA A 370 3.80 -17.40 -24.40
C ALA A 370 4.97 -18.12 -25.07
N THR A 371 6.21 -17.66 -24.86
CA THR A 371 7.37 -18.09 -25.66
C THR A 371 8.40 -18.94 -24.90
N ARG A 372 8.39 -18.95 -23.56
CA ARG A 372 9.37 -19.67 -22.74
C ARG A 372 8.77 -20.75 -21.84
N PHE A 373 7.45 -20.82 -21.72
CA PHE A 373 6.78 -21.74 -20.80
C PHE A 373 6.32 -23.04 -21.50
N GLN A 374 6.45 -24.16 -20.80
CA GLN A 374 5.83 -25.44 -21.14
C GLN A 374 5.21 -26.03 -19.87
N GLY A 375 3.88 -26.18 -19.86
CA GLY A 375 3.13 -26.46 -18.62
C GLY A 375 3.41 -27.84 -18.00
N ASP A 376 3.86 -28.82 -18.79
CA ASP A 376 4.18 -30.17 -18.32
C ASP A 376 5.51 -30.26 -17.56
N THR A 377 6.42 -29.31 -17.80
CA THR A 377 7.80 -29.35 -17.28
C THR A 377 8.18 -28.14 -16.43
N ARG A 378 7.48 -27.01 -16.60
CA ARG A 378 7.82 -25.72 -15.99
C ARG A 378 6.76 -25.20 -15.02
N MET A 379 5.72 -26.00 -14.75
CA MET A 379 4.64 -25.65 -13.81
C MET A 379 4.82 -26.38 -12.48
N ILE A 380 4.67 -25.64 -11.38
CA ILE A 380 4.64 -26.21 -10.02
C ILE A 380 3.25 -25.98 -9.46
N ILE A 381 2.47 -27.05 -9.30
CA ILE A 381 1.18 -27.00 -8.62
C ILE A 381 1.40 -27.37 -7.15
N LYS A 382 0.96 -26.50 -6.24
CA LYS A 382 0.82 -26.83 -4.82
C LYS A 382 -0.63 -27.21 -4.55
N ASP A 383 -0.82 -28.26 -3.76
CA ASP A 383 -2.13 -28.65 -3.26
C ASP A 383 -2.81 -27.49 -2.51
N LYS A 384 -4.09 -27.66 -2.20
CA LYS A 384 -4.88 -26.65 -1.46
C LYS A 384 -4.19 -26.31 -0.14
N GLU A 385 -3.73 -25.07 -0.03
CA GLU A 385 -3.13 -24.52 1.18
C GLU A 385 -3.72 -23.13 1.47
N PRO A 386 -3.56 -22.60 2.69
CA PRO A 386 -4.08 -21.27 3.02
C PRO A 386 -3.55 -20.19 2.06
N GLY A 387 -4.46 -19.45 1.43
CA GLY A 387 -4.19 -18.32 0.55
C GLY A 387 -4.67 -16.99 1.14
N SER A 388 -5.06 -16.06 0.27
CA SER A 388 -5.70 -14.81 0.69
C SER A 388 -7.19 -15.01 0.94
N SER A 389 -7.73 -14.44 2.01
CA SER A 389 -9.19 -14.32 2.19
C SER A 389 -9.86 -13.37 1.19
N LEU A 390 -9.07 -12.59 0.46
CA LEU A 390 -9.55 -11.66 -0.56
C LEU A 390 -9.81 -12.32 -1.91
N ASP A 391 -9.28 -13.53 -2.14
CA ASP A 391 -9.47 -14.26 -3.40
C ASP A 391 -10.91 -14.79 -3.48
N PRO A 392 -11.79 -14.23 -4.35
CA PRO A 392 -13.17 -14.67 -4.45
C PRO A 392 -13.32 -16.07 -5.05
N SER A 393 -12.25 -16.61 -5.65
CA SER A 393 -12.23 -17.96 -6.23
C SER A 393 -11.63 -19.02 -5.29
N ALA A 394 -11.14 -18.61 -4.11
CA ALA A 394 -10.71 -19.55 -3.08
C ALA A 394 -11.90 -20.37 -2.59
N GLU A 395 -11.61 -21.53 -1.99
CA GLU A 395 -12.64 -22.40 -1.45
C GLU A 395 -13.51 -21.65 -0.41
N PRO A 396 -14.84 -21.58 -0.63
CA PRO A 396 -15.73 -20.80 0.23
C PRO A 396 -15.61 -21.20 1.70
N GLY A 397 -15.39 -20.20 2.56
CA GLY A 397 -15.32 -20.39 4.01
C GLY A 397 -14.01 -20.94 4.57
N THR A 398 -13.06 -21.39 3.74
CA THR A 398 -11.82 -22.04 4.23
C THR A 398 -10.54 -21.28 3.92
N LYS A 399 -10.58 -20.28 3.02
CA LYS A 399 -9.42 -19.53 2.50
C LYS A 399 -8.39 -20.43 1.79
N LEU A 400 -8.73 -21.69 1.52
CA LEU A 400 -7.86 -22.64 0.84
C LEU A 400 -7.89 -22.38 -0.66
N THR A 401 -6.73 -22.38 -1.31
CA THR A 401 -6.62 -22.18 -2.75
C THR A 401 -5.50 -23.05 -3.30
N THR A 402 -5.64 -23.46 -4.56
CA THR A 402 -4.53 -24.06 -5.30
C THR A 402 -3.58 -22.95 -5.71
N LYS A 403 -2.29 -23.14 -5.45
CA LYS A 403 -1.25 -22.17 -5.84
C LYS A 403 -0.40 -22.75 -6.95
N ILE A 404 0.02 -21.88 -7.88
CA ILE A 404 0.76 -22.31 -9.06
C ILE A 404 1.98 -21.41 -9.27
N GLY A 405 3.15 -22.02 -9.42
CA GLY A 405 4.35 -21.35 -9.89
C GLY A 405 4.60 -21.64 -11.37
N PHE A 406 5.00 -20.62 -12.11
CA PHE A 406 5.32 -20.66 -13.52
C PHE A 406 6.79 -20.28 -13.72
N ASP A 407 7.62 -21.23 -14.15
CA ASP A 407 8.99 -20.97 -14.57
C ASP A 407 9.00 -20.51 -16.04
N LEU A 408 9.08 -19.20 -16.25
CA LEU A 408 9.12 -18.57 -17.58
C LEU A 408 10.55 -18.29 -18.04
N THR A 409 11.55 -18.88 -17.37
CA THR A 409 12.96 -18.68 -17.72
C THR A 409 13.35 -19.53 -18.92
N LYS A 410 14.22 -19.01 -19.78
CA LYS A 410 14.78 -19.77 -20.90
C LYS A 410 15.67 -20.92 -20.37
N PRO A 411 15.76 -22.04 -21.11
CA PRO A 411 16.77 -23.05 -20.82
C PRO A 411 18.17 -22.48 -21.04
N LEU A 412 19.14 -22.89 -20.21
CA LEU A 412 20.55 -22.56 -20.35
C LEU A 412 21.17 -23.25 -21.57
N VAL A 413 20.71 -24.47 -21.87
CA VAL A 413 21.11 -25.21 -23.07
C VAL A 413 20.03 -25.08 -24.15
N ILE A 414 20.28 -24.20 -25.10
CA ILE A 414 19.35 -23.93 -26.20
C ILE A 414 19.52 -24.97 -27.31
N LYS A 415 18.41 -25.61 -27.70
CA LYS A 415 18.33 -26.47 -28.88
C LYS A 415 17.27 -25.89 -29.82
N GLY A 416 17.67 -25.48 -31.03
CA GLY A 416 16.76 -24.94 -32.04
C GLY A 416 16.70 -23.41 -32.03
N LYS A 417 15.49 -22.85 -32.03
CA LYS A 417 15.27 -21.40 -32.16
C LYS A 417 15.81 -20.65 -30.93
N SER A 418 16.44 -19.49 -31.15
CA SER A 418 16.92 -18.61 -30.08
C SER A 418 15.76 -18.05 -29.26
N PHE A 419 16.03 -17.80 -27.97
CA PHE A 419 15.13 -17.11 -27.02
C PHE A 419 15.51 -15.63 -26.83
N GLU A 420 16.51 -15.14 -27.56
CA GLU A 420 16.93 -13.74 -27.54
C GLU A 420 15.85 -12.84 -28.14
N ILE A 421 15.57 -11.74 -27.44
CA ILE A 421 14.72 -10.68 -27.95
C ILE A 421 15.55 -9.88 -28.95
N ALA A 422 15.07 -9.75 -30.18
CA ALA A 422 15.78 -9.02 -31.22
C ALA A 422 15.77 -7.52 -30.94
N ASP A 423 16.94 -6.90 -30.88
CA ASP A 423 17.08 -5.46 -30.76
C ASP A 423 16.88 -4.77 -32.11
N PHE A 424 15.92 -3.85 -32.17
CA PHE A 424 15.80 -2.93 -33.30
C PHE A 424 16.79 -1.76 -33.17
N PRO A 425 17.29 -1.20 -34.29
CA PRO A 425 18.17 -0.02 -34.24
C PRO A 425 17.53 1.13 -33.47
N LYS A 426 18.27 1.73 -32.53
CA LYS A 426 17.83 2.91 -31.80
C LYS A 426 17.88 4.13 -32.73
N VAL A 427 16.73 4.76 -32.96
CA VAL A 427 16.59 5.95 -33.80
C VAL A 427 16.13 7.12 -32.95
N ASN A 428 16.77 8.28 -33.08
CA ASN A 428 16.27 9.52 -32.49
C ASN A 428 15.06 10.02 -33.29
N LEU A 429 13.85 9.83 -32.76
CA LEU A 429 12.60 10.17 -33.42
C LEU A 429 12.38 11.68 -33.55
N ASP A 430 12.97 12.52 -32.68
CA ASP A 430 12.86 13.98 -32.75
C ASP A 430 13.44 14.54 -34.05
N LYS A 431 14.31 13.78 -34.73
CA LYS A 431 14.84 14.15 -36.06
C LYS A 431 13.80 14.03 -37.18
N TYR A 432 12.71 13.30 -36.97
CA TYR A 432 11.73 12.96 -38.00
C TYR A 432 10.37 13.65 -37.80
N PHE A 433 10.10 14.18 -36.60
CA PHE A 433 8.86 14.88 -36.29
C PHE A 433 9.18 16.33 -35.88
N THR A 434 8.63 17.30 -36.61
CA THR A 434 8.67 18.71 -36.22
C THR A 434 7.63 18.95 -35.13
N LYS A 435 7.99 19.75 -34.11
CA LYS A 435 7.09 20.15 -33.01
C LYS A 435 5.88 20.92 -33.49
#